data_AF-F4RAP5-F1
#
_entry.id   AF-F4RAP5-F1
#
_cell.length_a   1.000
_cell.length_b   1.000
_cell.length_c   1.000
_cell.angle_alpha   90.00
_cell.angle_beta   90.00
_cell.angle_gamma   90.00
#
_symmetry.space_group_name_H-M   'P 1'
#
loop_
_entity.id
_entity.type
_entity.pdbx_description
1 polymer ?
#
loop_
_entity_poly.entity_id
_entity_poly.type
_entity_poly.pdbx_seq_one_letter_code
_entity_poly.pdbx_strand_id
1 'polypeptide(L)'
;MSTQSQYMAHTNDGDQRNASQKDIDAQKPNRYEAGKEGSHLNNDSKDGRSIANRLESELRKNEDEDHNPDPNIPDKGQNPTDLAKAHGNKPSKGAMIDEQIKLEEEAEVSFF
;
A
#
# COMPACT_ATOMS: atom_id res chain seq x y z
N MET A 1 20.96 19.76 -65.02
CA MET A 1 21.30 18.51 -64.30
C MET A 1 20.81 18.69 -62.87
N SER A 2 19.81 17.91 -62.46
CA SER A 2 19.06 18.06 -61.21
C SER A 2 19.64 17.12 -60.15
N THR A 3 20.17 17.65 -59.05
CA THR A 3 20.56 16.88 -57.87
C THR A 3 19.50 17.04 -56.79
N GLN A 4 18.48 16.18 -56.82
CA GLN A 4 17.54 16.01 -55.72
C GLN A 4 18.26 15.29 -54.57
N SER A 5 18.50 16.00 -53.45
CA SER A 5 18.92 15.38 -52.20
C SER A 5 17.76 14.59 -51.60
N GLN A 6 17.86 13.27 -51.57
CA GLN A 6 16.93 12.44 -50.81
C GLN A 6 17.26 12.54 -49.32
N TYR A 7 16.47 13.30 -48.59
CA TYR A 7 16.39 13.21 -47.13
C TYR A 7 15.66 11.92 -46.79
N MET A 8 16.41 10.89 -46.40
CA MET A 8 15.85 9.70 -45.76
C MET A 8 15.29 10.10 -44.39
N ALA A 9 13.99 10.35 -44.34
CA ALA A 9 13.25 10.41 -43.09
C ALA A 9 13.19 9.00 -42.51
N HIS A 10 13.98 8.74 -41.47
CA HIS A 10 13.80 7.56 -40.63
C HIS A 10 12.67 7.82 -39.63
N THR A 11 11.42 7.83 -40.10
CA THR A 11 10.26 7.72 -39.22
C THR A 11 10.02 6.23 -38.97
N ASN A 12 10.57 5.73 -37.88
CA ASN A 12 10.23 4.41 -37.34
C ASN A 12 8.79 4.48 -36.78
N ASP A 13 7.80 4.44 -37.67
CA ASP A 13 6.36 4.50 -37.34
C ASP A 13 5.90 3.29 -36.49
N GLY A 14 6.78 2.31 -36.27
CA GLY A 14 6.52 1.14 -35.42
C GLY A 14 6.63 1.40 -33.91
N ASP A 15 7.32 2.46 -33.50
CA ASP A 15 7.66 2.78 -32.09
C ASP A 15 6.62 3.69 -31.41
N GLN A 16 5.81 4.42 -32.19
CA GLN A 16 4.77 5.33 -31.67
C GLN A 16 3.35 4.79 -31.84
N ARG A 17 3.14 3.49 -31.60
CA ARG A 17 1.77 2.92 -31.58
C ARG A 17 1.20 3.00 -30.16
N ASN A 18 0.00 3.57 -30.02
CA ASN A 18 -0.79 3.42 -28.80
C ASN A 18 -1.16 1.93 -28.67
N ALA A 19 -0.56 1.24 -27.69
CA ALA A 19 -0.89 -0.15 -27.40
C ALA A 19 -2.38 -0.29 -27.10
N SER A 20 -3.02 -1.35 -27.61
CA SER A 20 -4.41 -1.59 -27.29
C SER A 20 -4.53 -2.04 -25.83
N GLN A 21 -5.67 -1.79 -25.19
CA GLN A 21 -5.90 -2.20 -23.80
C GLN A 21 -5.65 -3.70 -23.59
N LYS A 22 -5.94 -4.52 -24.61
CA LYS A 22 -5.71 -5.98 -24.60
C LYS A 22 -4.21 -6.33 -24.55
N ASP A 23 -3.38 -5.56 -25.26
CA ASP A 23 -1.93 -5.77 -25.25
C ASP A 23 -1.34 -5.36 -23.89
N ILE A 24 -1.80 -4.24 -23.33
CA ILE A 24 -1.42 -3.77 -21.99
C ILE A 24 -1.77 -4.80 -20.92
N ASP A 25 -2.99 -5.37 -20.98
CA ASP A 25 -3.43 -6.37 -20.01
C ASP A 25 -2.71 -7.72 -20.19
N ALA A 26 -2.30 -8.08 -21.41
CA ALA A 26 -1.48 -9.27 -21.67
C ALA A 26 -0.02 -9.12 -21.16
N GLN A 27 0.49 -7.89 -21.06
CA GLN A 27 1.80 -7.58 -20.49
C GLN A 27 1.81 -7.43 -18.97
N LYS A 28 0.65 -7.42 -18.31
CA LYS A 28 0.61 -7.32 -16.84
C LYS A 28 1.22 -8.57 -16.22
N PRO A 29 2.23 -8.42 -15.33
CA PRO A 29 2.79 -9.56 -14.62
C PRO A 29 1.71 -10.25 -13.80
N ASN A 30 1.89 -11.55 -13.54
CA ASN A 30 0.97 -12.26 -12.67
C ASN A 30 0.91 -11.57 -11.29
N ARG A 31 -0.22 -11.68 -10.58
CA ARG A 31 -0.43 -10.97 -9.30
C ARG A 31 0.68 -11.23 -8.26
N TYR A 32 1.36 -12.36 -8.34
CA TYR A 32 2.46 -12.74 -7.45
C TYR A 32 3.84 -12.21 -7.91
N GLU A 33 3.97 -11.79 -9.16
CA GLU A 33 5.18 -11.15 -9.73
C GLU A 33 5.13 -9.62 -9.63
N ALA A 34 3.92 -9.05 -9.50
CA ALA A 34 3.73 -7.62 -9.34
C ALA A 34 4.15 -7.16 -7.94
N GLY A 35 5.06 -6.18 -7.87
CA GLY A 35 5.33 -5.44 -6.63
C GLY A 35 4.10 -4.63 -6.20
N LYS A 36 3.84 -4.55 -4.89
CA LYS A 36 2.74 -3.74 -4.35
C LYS A 36 3.01 -2.25 -4.62
N GLU A 37 2.02 -1.54 -5.13
CA GLU A 37 2.08 -0.08 -5.29
C GLU A 37 2.37 0.58 -3.92
N GLY A 38 3.32 1.51 -3.89
CA GLY A 38 3.76 2.15 -2.65
C GLY A 38 4.66 1.30 -1.74
N SER A 39 5.25 0.21 -2.22
CA SER A 39 6.20 -0.62 -1.46
C SER A 39 7.58 0.02 -1.24
N HIS A 40 7.85 1.19 -1.83
CA HIS A 40 9.08 1.92 -1.56
C HIS A 40 9.10 2.45 -0.13
N LEU A 41 10.21 2.19 0.57
CA LEU A 41 10.45 2.79 1.88
C LEU A 41 10.76 4.28 1.71
N ASN A 42 10.20 5.12 2.58
CA ASN A 42 10.46 6.57 2.51
C ASN A 42 11.92 6.93 2.74
N ASN A 43 12.62 6.10 3.51
CA ASN A 43 14.04 6.23 3.81
C ASN A 43 14.96 5.42 2.88
N ASP A 44 14.45 4.94 1.74
CA ASP A 44 15.26 4.17 0.80
C ASP A 44 16.47 5.00 0.32
N SER A 45 17.66 4.43 0.50
CA SER A 45 18.93 4.99 0.04
C SER A 45 19.00 5.19 -1.48
N LYS A 46 18.19 4.44 -2.24
CA LYS A 46 18.08 4.53 -3.70
C LYS A 46 17.04 5.54 -4.16
N ASP A 47 16.29 6.12 -3.24
CA ASP A 47 15.33 7.17 -3.55
C ASP A 47 16.06 8.48 -3.85
N GLY A 48 15.66 9.13 -4.95
CA GLY A 48 16.16 10.43 -5.40
C GLY A 48 15.57 11.62 -4.65
N ARG A 49 14.65 11.41 -3.70
CA ARG A 49 14.15 12.47 -2.80
C ARG A 49 15.30 13.14 -2.03
N SER A 50 15.24 14.47 -1.91
CA SER A 50 16.19 15.23 -1.11
C SER A 50 16.10 14.84 0.38
N ILE A 51 17.17 15.08 1.13
CA ILE A 51 17.22 14.78 2.57
C ILE A 51 16.11 15.52 3.34
N ALA A 52 15.86 16.79 2.99
CA ALA A 52 14.79 17.58 3.60
C ALA A 52 13.40 16.97 3.34
N ASN A 53 13.13 16.54 2.10
CA ASN A 53 11.84 15.96 1.73
C ASN A 53 11.63 14.58 2.38
N ARG A 54 12.71 13.79 2.52
CA ARG A 54 12.67 12.52 3.25
C ARG A 54 12.31 12.74 4.71
N LEU A 55 12.97 13.70 5.36
CA LEU A 55 12.72 14.04 6.76
C LEU A 55 11.29 14.55 6.97
N GLU A 56 10.79 15.45 6.12
CA GLU A 56 9.41 15.95 6.20
C GLU A 56 8.39 14.81 6.04
N SER A 57 8.64 13.89 5.12
CA SER A 57 7.76 12.73 4.91
C SER A 57 7.75 11.76 6.10
N GLU A 58 8.87 11.60 6.80
CA GLU A 58 8.94 10.81 8.02
C GLU A 58 8.22 11.49 9.18
N LEU A 59 8.39 12.79 9.34
CA LEU A 59 7.70 13.56 10.39
C LEU A 59 6.18 13.48 10.24
N ARG A 60 5.66 13.68 9.02
CA ARG A 60 4.22 13.54 8.74
C ARG A 60 3.66 12.15 9.09
N LYS A 61 4.44 11.09 8.86
CA LYS A 61 4.02 9.72 9.23
C LYS A 61 3.91 9.50 10.73
N ASN A 62 4.72 10.19 11.54
CA ASN A 62 4.65 10.07 12.99
C ASN A 62 3.49 10.90 13.57
N GLU A 63 3.06 11.97 12.92
CA GLU A 63 1.85 12.71 13.32
C GLU A 63 0.58 11.87 13.10
N ASP A 64 0.59 10.96 12.13
CA ASP A 64 -0.45 9.95 11.89
C ASP A 64 -0.23 8.69 12.77
N GLU A 65 0.09 8.87 14.06
CA GLU A 65 0.34 7.76 15.03
C GLU A 65 -0.89 6.83 15.23
N ASP A 66 -2.08 7.26 14.78
CA ASP A 66 -3.30 6.44 14.72
C ASP A 66 -3.38 5.56 13.46
N HIS A 67 -2.43 5.67 12.53
CA HIS A 67 -2.42 4.83 11.33
C HIS A 67 -1.81 3.47 11.63
N ASN A 68 -2.67 2.52 11.97
CA ASN A 68 -2.29 1.14 12.00
C ASN A 68 -1.80 0.69 10.62
N PRO A 69 -0.51 0.32 10.49
CA PRO A 69 0.10 0.04 9.18
C PRO A 69 -0.49 -1.20 8.50
N ASP A 70 -1.27 -2.00 9.24
CA ASP A 70 -1.95 -3.17 8.71
C ASP A 70 -3.46 -3.07 9.02
N PRO A 71 -4.34 -2.98 8.01
CA PRO A 71 -5.79 -3.00 8.22
C PRO A 71 -6.29 -4.32 8.84
N ASN A 72 -5.44 -5.37 8.92
CA ASN A 72 -5.77 -6.63 9.59
C ASN A 72 -5.35 -6.67 11.07
N ILE A 73 -4.55 -5.72 11.53
CA ILE A 73 -4.20 -5.60 12.94
C ILE A 73 -5.29 -4.75 13.58
N PRO A 74 -5.89 -5.13 14.71
CA PRO A 74 -6.76 -4.23 15.46
C PRO A 74 -5.93 -3.11 16.11
N ASP A 75 -6.43 -1.88 16.04
CA ASP A 75 -5.78 -0.75 16.73
C ASP A 75 -5.64 -1.06 18.22
N LYS A 76 -4.60 -0.51 18.87
CA LYS A 76 -4.29 -0.82 20.28
C LYS A 76 -5.46 -0.57 21.25
N GLY A 77 -6.46 0.22 20.86
CA GLY A 77 -7.66 0.51 21.65
C GLY A 77 -8.94 -0.22 21.23
N GLN A 78 -8.93 -1.04 20.17
CA GLN A 78 -10.14 -1.74 19.71
C GLN A 78 -10.30 -3.12 20.36
N ASN A 79 -11.55 -3.61 20.45
CA ASN A 79 -11.77 -4.96 20.95
C ASN A 79 -11.29 -5.99 19.91
N PRO A 80 -10.71 -7.11 20.36
CA PRO A 80 -10.19 -8.13 19.46
C PRO A 80 -11.25 -8.77 18.55
N THR A 81 -12.55 -8.62 18.87
CA THR A 81 -13.65 -9.15 18.07
C THR A 81 -14.21 -8.18 17.04
N ASP A 82 -13.89 -6.89 17.13
CA ASP A 82 -14.52 -5.84 16.31
C ASP A 82 -14.14 -5.97 14.83
N LEU A 83 -12.89 -6.32 14.54
CA LEU A 83 -12.42 -6.53 13.17
C LEU A 83 -13.17 -7.69 12.49
N ALA A 84 -13.34 -8.81 13.19
CA ALA A 84 -14.08 -9.96 12.66
C ALA A 84 -15.55 -9.59 12.38
N LYS A 85 -16.20 -8.85 13.30
CA LYS A 85 -17.57 -8.35 13.14
C LYS A 85 -17.67 -7.38 11.94
N ALA A 86 -16.72 -6.46 11.79
CA ALA A 86 -16.67 -5.51 10.68
C ALA A 86 -16.57 -6.19 9.31
N HIS A 87 -15.82 -7.30 9.23
CA HIS A 87 -15.73 -8.12 8.02
C HIS A 87 -16.89 -9.11 7.85
N GLY A 88 -17.90 -9.13 8.73
CA GLY A 88 -19.03 -10.06 8.68
C GLY A 88 -18.67 -11.50 9.03
N ASN A 89 -17.49 -11.72 9.63
CA ASN A 89 -16.99 -13.02 10.04
C ASN A 89 -17.28 -13.29 11.52
N LYS A 90 -17.37 -14.57 11.89
CA LYS A 90 -17.45 -14.94 13.31
C LYS A 90 -16.07 -14.75 13.97
N PRO A 91 -15.96 -14.04 15.11
CA PRO A 91 -14.70 -13.93 15.84
C PRO A 91 -14.17 -15.30 16.27
N SER A 92 -12.85 -15.41 16.36
CA SER A 92 -12.19 -16.63 16.84
C SER A 92 -12.49 -16.86 18.32
N LYS A 93 -12.38 -18.11 18.79
CA LYS A 93 -12.56 -18.44 20.21
C LYS A 93 -11.57 -17.66 21.10
N GLY A 94 -10.33 -17.48 20.65
CA GLY A 94 -9.31 -16.71 21.38
C GLY A 94 -9.71 -15.25 21.52
N ALA A 95 -10.13 -14.60 20.42
CA ALA A 95 -10.56 -13.20 20.46
C ALA A 95 -11.76 -12.97 21.40
N MET A 96 -12.69 -13.93 21.50
CA MET A 96 -13.80 -13.84 22.45
C MET A 96 -13.33 -13.96 23.92
N ILE A 97 -12.36 -14.82 24.20
CA ILE A 97 -11.79 -14.98 25.55
C ILE A 97 -11.01 -13.73 25.93
N ASP A 98 -10.22 -13.17 25.01
CA ASP A 98 -9.46 -11.94 25.24
C ASP A 98 -10.39 -10.75 25.51
N GLU A 99 -11.53 -10.63 24.81
CA GLU A 99 -12.57 -9.63 25.09
C GLU A 99 -13.19 -9.84 26.49
N GLN A 100 -13.49 -11.08 26.87
CA GLN A 100 -14.04 -11.39 28.17
C GLN A 100 -13.07 -11.06 29.31
N ILE A 101 -11.79 -11.43 29.17
CA ILE A 101 -10.75 -11.14 30.17
C ILE A 101 -10.60 -9.63 30.34
N LYS A 102 -10.54 -8.87 29.24
CA LYS A 102 -10.47 -7.39 29.30
C LYS A 102 -11.65 -6.79 30.08
N LEU A 103 -12.87 -7.27 29.85
CA LEU A 103 -14.06 -6.80 30.56
C LEU A 103 -14.04 -7.15 32.06
N GLU A 104 -13.56 -8.35 32.40
CA GLU A 104 -13.40 -8.78 33.79
C GLU A 104 -12.32 -7.95 34.52
N GLU A 105 -11.17 -7.72 33.89
CA GLU A 105 -10.09 -6.88 34.43
C GLU A 105 -10.53 -5.42 34.61
N GLU A 106 -11.23 -4.84 33.64
CA GLU A 106 -11.75 -3.46 33.74
C GLU A 106 -12.81 -3.34 34.83
N ALA A 107 -13.68 -4.34 34.98
CA ALA A 107 -14.66 -4.38 36.06
C ALA A 107 -13.99 -4.45 37.44
N GLU A 108 -12.93 -5.27 37.59
CA GLU A 108 -12.19 -5.41 38.84
C GLU A 108 -11.43 -4.12 39.21
N VAL A 109 -10.81 -3.46 38.24
CA VAL A 109 -10.13 -2.16 38.45
C VAL A 109 -11.13 -1.04 38.75
N SER A 110 -12.33 -1.06 38.14
CA SER A 110 -13.36 -0.04 38.39
C SER A 110 -14.01 -0.13 39.77
N PHE A 111 -13.92 -1.30 40.41
CA PHE A 111 -14.57 -1.56 41.69
C PHE A 111 -13.74 -1.09 42.91
N PHE A 112 -12.46 -0.75 42.72
CA PHE A 112 -11.54 -0.30 43.78
C PHE A 112 -11.33 1.23 43.77
#